data_AF-A0A8B6M564-F1
#
_entry.id   AF-A0A8B6M564-F1
#
_cell.length_a   1.000
_cell.length_b   1.000
_cell.length_c   1.000
_cell.angle_alpha   90.00
_cell.angle_beta   90.00
_cell.angle_gamma   90.00
#
_symmetry.space_group_name_H-M   'P 1'
#
loop_
_entity.id
_entity.type
_entity.pdbx_description
1 polymer ?
#
loop_
_entity_poly.entity_id
_entity_poly.type
_entity_poly.pdbx_seq_one_letter_code
_entity_poly.pdbx_strand_id
1 'polypeptide(L)'
;MCDLLNERIRINKILQQAIDDGFGEWSIKTDELVQHCFLALQAYYDGSCVEECLKKKAEEFVSSHLARASTNDRPSARKQAAG
;
A
#
# COMPACT_ATOMS: atom_id res chain seq x y z
N MET A 1 -9.59 -12.51 23.02
CA MET A 1 -9.20 -11.10 22.83
C MET A 1 -8.52 -11.04 21.47
N CYS A 2 -9.14 -10.42 20.46
CA CYS A 2 -8.48 -10.25 19.17
C CYS A 2 -7.25 -9.38 19.38
N ASP A 3 -6.08 -9.91 19.07
CA ASP A 3 -4.83 -9.17 19.20
C ASP A 3 -4.76 -8.16 18.04
N LEU A 4 -5.19 -6.93 18.34
CA LEU A 4 -5.30 -5.85 17.35
C LEU A 4 -3.95 -5.53 16.69
N LEU A 5 -2.84 -5.78 17.39
CA LEU A 5 -1.50 -5.61 16.84
C LEU A 5 -1.20 -6.67 15.79
N ASN A 6 -1.47 -7.95 16.09
CA ASN A 6 -1.31 -9.03 15.13
C ASN A 6 -2.21 -8.85 13.90
N GLU A 7 -3.44 -8.38 14.10
CA GLU A 7 -4.34 -8.10 12.99
C GLU A 7 -3.80 -6.97 12.10
N ARG A 8 -3.30 -5.89 12.70
CA ARG A 8 -2.67 -4.79 11.95
C ARG A 8 -1.45 -5.26 11.16
N ILE A 9 -0.59 -6.08 11.77
CA ILE A 9 0.60 -6.63 11.11
C ILE A 9 0.19 -7.48 9.90
N ARG A 10 -0.86 -8.30 10.06
CA ARG A 10 -1.39 -9.14 8.99
C ARG A 10 -1.96 -8.34 7.84
N ILE A 11 -2.81 -7.34 8.11
CA ILE A 11 -3.37 -6.43 7.10
C ILE A 11 -2.24 -5.80 6.30
N ASN A 12 -1.23 -5.23 6.98
CA ASN A 12 -0.10 -4.61 6.31
C ASN A 12 0.69 -5.59 5.43
N LYS A 13 0.82 -6.85 5.86
CA LYS A 13 1.52 -7.88 5.08
C LYS A 13 0.75 -8.24 3.81
N ILE A 14 -0.57 -8.41 3.89
CA ILE A 14 -1.43 -8.69 2.73
C ILE A 14 -1.33 -7.55 1.72
N LEU A 15 -1.44 -6.32 2.21
CA LEU A 15 -1.39 -5.12 1.37
C LEU A 15 -0.02 -4.92 0.72
N GLN A 16 1.06 -5.14 1.46
CA GLN A 16 2.40 -5.06 0.90
C GLN A 16 2.62 -6.12 -0.19
N GLN A 17 2.20 -7.36 0.05
CA GLN A 17 2.29 -8.43 -0.95
C GLN A 17 1.48 -8.11 -2.22
N ALA A 18 0.29 -7.54 -2.07
CA ALA A 18 -0.52 -7.11 -3.22
C ALA A 18 0.21 -6.05 -4.06
N ILE A 19 0.92 -5.13 -3.42
CA ILE A 19 1.79 -4.19 -4.14
C ILE A 19 2.94 -4.93 -4.83
N ASP A 20 3.66 -5.80 -4.12
CA ASP A 20 4.81 -6.50 -4.71
C ASP A 20 4.41 -7.43 -5.88
N ASP A 21 3.24 -8.07 -5.81
CA ASP A 21 2.72 -8.98 -6.85
C ASP A 21 2.19 -8.24 -8.09
N GLY A 22 1.60 -7.06 -7.89
CA GLY A 22 0.98 -6.28 -8.96
C GLY A 22 1.87 -5.22 -9.61
N PHE A 23 2.98 -4.83 -8.97
CA PHE A 23 3.66 -3.55 -9.26
C PHE A 23 5.14 -3.71 -9.64
N GLY A 24 5.42 -4.62 -10.57
CA GLY A 24 6.78 -4.80 -11.11
C GLY A 24 7.28 -3.67 -12.00
N GLU A 25 6.42 -2.88 -12.68
CA GLU A 25 6.96 -2.07 -13.79
C GLU A 25 6.19 -0.83 -14.29
N TRP A 26 5.01 -0.43 -13.78
CA TRP A 26 4.19 0.61 -14.46
C TRP A 26 3.69 1.73 -13.53
N SER A 27 3.62 2.95 -14.09
CA SER A 27 3.01 4.16 -13.52
C SER A 27 1.50 3.98 -13.30
N ILE A 28 1.15 3.18 -12.30
CA ILE A 28 -0.22 2.86 -11.96
C ILE A 28 -0.85 4.04 -11.22
N LYS A 29 -2.10 4.37 -11.57
CA LYS A 29 -2.84 5.45 -10.91
C LYS A 29 -3.21 5.02 -9.50
N THR A 30 -3.25 5.97 -8.57
CA THR A 30 -3.59 5.73 -7.15
C THR A 30 -4.87 4.90 -6.98
N ASP A 31 -5.89 5.13 -7.82
CA ASP A 31 -7.18 4.44 -7.76
C ASP A 31 -7.06 2.94 -8.08
N GLU A 32 -6.27 2.58 -9.08
CA GLU A 32 -6.02 1.18 -9.47
C GLU A 32 -5.26 0.43 -8.35
N LEU A 33 -4.34 1.12 -7.69
CA LEU A 33 -3.59 0.59 -6.55
C LEU A 33 -4.49 0.40 -5.32
N VAL A 34 -5.40 1.32 -5.04
CA VAL A 34 -6.44 1.15 -4.01
C VAL A 34 -7.33 -0.04 -4.31
N GLN A 35 -7.80 -0.17 -5.56
CA GLN A 35 -8.67 -1.28 -5.96
C GLN A 35 -7.96 -2.63 -5.83
N HIS A 36 -6.68 -2.71 -6.20
CA HIS A 36 -5.90 -3.94 -6.06
C HIS A 36 -5.74 -4.35 -4.58
N CYS A 37 -5.41 -3.39 -3.72
CA CYS A 37 -5.31 -3.58 -2.27
C CYS A 37 -6.66 -4.02 -1.65
N PHE A 38 -7.76 -3.42 -2.10
CA PHE A 38 -9.10 -3.77 -1.65
C PHE A 38 -9.46 -5.22 -2.00
N LEU A 39 -9.23 -5.65 -3.25
CA LEU A 39 -9.51 -7.02 -3.68
C LEU A 39 -8.70 -8.06 -2.89
N ALA A 40 -7.43 -7.75 -2.57
CA ALA A 40 -6.60 -8.61 -1.73
C ALA A 40 -7.17 -8.77 -0.31
N LEU A 41 -7.65 -7.67 0.30
CA LEU A 41 -8.31 -7.73 1.60
C LEU A 41 -9.65 -8.48 1.53
N GLN A 42 -10.45 -8.24 0.48
CA GLN A 42 -11.74 -8.89 0.30
C GLN A 42 -11.59 -10.41 0.16
N ALA A 43 -10.61 -10.87 -0.61
CA ALA A 43 -10.30 -12.28 -0.77
C ALA A 43 -9.84 -12.94 0.55
N TYR A 44 -9.11 -12.20 1.40
CA TYR A 44 -8.62 -12.73 2.67
C TYR A 44 -9.70 -12.76 3.76
N TYR A 45 -10.49 -11.69 3.87
CA TYR A 45 -11.47 -11.55 4.94
C TYR A 45 -12.84 -12.14 4.59
N ASP A 46 -13.12 -12.46 3.32
CA ASP A 46 -14.32 -13.18 2.81
C ASP A 46 -15.57 -13.07 3.70
N GLY A 47 -16.24 -11.90 3.66
CA GLY A 47 -17.47 -11.65 4.42
C GLY A 47 -17.32 -11.44 5.93
N SER A 48 -16.11 -11.62 6.49
CA SER A 48 -15.81 -11.37 7.92
C SER A 48 -15.70 -9.88 8.27
N CYS A 49 -15.63 -9.01 7.26
CA CYS A 49 -15.60 -7.57 7.44
C CYS A 49 -16.44 -6.88 6.37
N VAL A 50 -17.05 -5.74 6.71
CA VAL A 50 -17.82 -4.94 5.75
C VAL A 50 -16.89 -4.30 4.71
N GLU A 51 -17.35 -4.23 3.46
CA GLU A 51 -16.54 -3.75 2.33
C GLU A 51 -16.02 -2.33 2.56
N GLU A 52 -16.82 -1.45 3.17
CA GLU A 52 -16.41 -0.07 3.49
C GLU A 52 -15.17 -0.03 4.39
N CYS A 53 -15.08 -0.94 5.37
CA CYS A 53 -13.94 -1.02 6.27
C CYS A 53 -12.68 -1.47 5.52
N LEU A 54 -12.81 -2.49 4.67
CA LEU A 54 -11.70 -3.00 3.86
C LEU A 54 -11.22 -1.95 2.86
N LYS A 55 -12.14 -1.24 2.20
CA LYS A 55 -11.82 -0.16 1.26
C LYS A 55 -11.06 0.97 1.95
N LYS A 56 -11.54 1.43 3.11
CA LYS A 56 -10.86 2.47 3.89
C LYS A 56 -9.43 2.05 4.29
N LYS A 57 -9.25 0.78 4.68
CA LYS A 57 -7.91 0.24 5.01
C LYS A 57 -6.98 0.24 3.81
N ALA A 58 -7.47 -0.12 2.63
CA ALA A 58 -6.72 -0.04 1.39
C ALA A 58 -6.33 1.42 1.07
N GLU A 59 -7.27 2.37 1.14
CA GLU A 59 -7.02 3.80 0.90
C GLU A 59 -5.97 4.39 1.86
N GLU A 60 -6.09 4.10 3.16
CA GLU A 60 -5.14 4.55 4.19
C GLU A 60 -3.73 4.03 3.92
N PHE A 61 -3.62 2.75 3.56
CA PHE A 61 -2.34 2.11 3.28
C PHE A 61 -1.69 2.67 2.02
N VAL A 62 -2.45 2.77 0.92
CA VAL A 62 -1.94 3.30 -0.36
C VAL A 62 -1.51 4.76 -0.23
N SER A 63 -2.30 5.59 0.43
CA SER A 63 -1.93 6.99 0.69
C SER A 63 -0.61 7.10 1.47
N SER A 64 -0.45 6.25 2.49
CA SER A 64 0.78 6.20 3.29
C SER A 64 1.97 5.65 2.49
N HIS A 65 1.74 4.65 1.64
CA HIS A 65 2.76 4.05 0.77
C HIS A 65 3.28 5.07 -0.24
N LEU A 66 2.38 5.77 -0.95
CA LEU A 66 2.72 6.81 -1.91
C LEU A 66 3.46 7.98 -1.26
N ALA A 67 2.99 8.45 -0.09
CA ALA A 67 3.68 9.51 0.65
C ALA A 67 5.14 9.12 0.99
N ARG A 68 5.37 7.87 1.39
CA ARG A 68 6.72 7.35 1.66
C ARG A 68 7.56 7.25 0.39
N ALA A 69 6.97 6.78 -0.71
CA ALA A 69 7.65 6.71 -2.01
C ALA A 69 8.10 8.11 -2.48
N SER A 70 7.22 9.12 -2.39
CA SER A 70 7.55 10.50 -2.74
C SER A 70 8.66 11.11 -1.87
N THR A 71 8.78 10.72 -0.61
CA THR A 71 9.91 11.18 0.25
C THR A 71 11.24 10.51 -0.06
N ASN A 72 11.21 9.33 -0.69
CA ASN A 72 12.40 8.59 -1.08
C ASN A 72 12.96 9.05 -2.44
N ASP A 73 12.16 9.77 -3.23
CA ASP A 73 12.54 10.42 -4.49
C ASP A 73 13.27 11.76 -4.27
N ARG A 74 14.08 11.89 -3.20
CA ARG A 74 14.98 13.06 -3.07
C ARG A 74 16.21 12.78 -3.93
N PRO A 75 16.42 13.45 -5.08
CA PRO A 75 17.61 13.21 -5.87
C PRO A 75 18.80 13.67 -5.04
N SER A 76 19.77 12.78 -4.83
CA SER A 76 21.13 13.18 -4.49
C SER A 76 21.73 13.97 -5.66
N ALA A 77 21.32 15.23 -5.81
CA ALA A 77 21.99 16.20 -6.65
C ALA A 77 23.29 16.63 -5.92
N ARG A 78 24.26 15.71 -5.85
CA ARG A 78 25.63 16.00 -5.41
C ARG A 78 26.59 15.69 -6.55
N LYS A 79 26.43 16.38 -7.68
CA LYS A 79 27.49 16.57 -8.68
C LYS A 79 27.22 17.87 -9.43
N GLN A 80 27.88 18.94 -8.99
CA GLN A 80 28.49 19.98 -9.83
C GLN A 80 29.14 21.04 -8.92
N ALA A 81 30.40 20.80 -8.56
CA ALA A 81 31.38 21.86 -8.45
C ALA A 81 32.43 21.52 -9.50
N ALA A 82 32.27 22.14 -10.67
CA ALA A 82 33.23 22.10 -11.76
C ALA A 82 34.03 23.39 -11.70
N GLY A 83 35.34 23.28 -11.96
CA GLY A 83 36.21 24.38 -12.38
C GLY A 83 36.75 25.25 -11.26
#